data_AF-A0A7J4MIB5-F1
#
_entry.id   AF-A0A7J4MIB5-F1
#
_cell.length_a   1.000
_cell.length_b   1.000
_cell.length_c   1.000
_cell.angle_alpha   90.00
_cell.angle_beta   90.00
_cell.angle_gamma   90.00
#
_symmetry.space_group_name_H-M   'P 1'
#
loop_
_entity.id
_entity.type
_entity.pdbx_description
1 polymer ?
#
loop_
_entity_poly.entity_id
_entity_poly.type
_entity_poly.pdbx_seq_one_letter_code
_entity_poly.pdbx_strand_id
1 'polypeptide(L)' 'MEIRLIINLVVSIMILLYAGYCWVNQGVHAKGKGWVTREVAPKTFWFCMILYIVMAIGIWANTFFMPR' A
#
# COMPACT_ATOMS: atom_id res chain seq x y z
N MET A 1 18.11 11.50 12.41
CA MET A 1 16.78 11.18 12.97
C MET A 1 15.68 11.67 12.02
N GLU A 2 15.71 12.97 11.65
CA GLU A 2 14.81 13.61 10.67
C GLU A 2 14.61 12.85 9.34
N ILE A 3 15.70 12.47 8.65
CA ILE A 3 15.62 11.83 7.33
C ILE A 3 14.84 10.50 7.35
N ARG A 4 14.99 9.69 8.40
CA ARG A 4 14.26 8.41 8.51
C ARG A 4 12.76 8.64 8.67
N LEU A 5 12.37 9.64 9.46
CA LEU A 5 10.98 10.00 9.66
C LEU A 5 10.34 10.49 8.35
N ILE A 6 11.03 11.38 7.63
CA ILE A 6 10.59 11.88 6.32
C ILE A 6 10.43 10.70 5.34
N ILE A 7 11.41 9.81 5.24
CA ILE A 7 11.35 8.63 4.35
C ILE A 7 10.15 7.75 4.71
N ASN A 8 9.96 7.42 5.99
CA ASN A 8 8.86 6.57 6.43
C ASN A 8 7.49 7.19 6.08
N LEU A 9 7.32 8.49 6.33
CA LEU A 9 6.08 9.20 6.00
C LEU A 9 5.84 9.23 4.48
N VAL A 10 6.86 9.56 3.69
CA VAL A 10 6.76 9.58 2.22
C VAL A 10 6.38 8.20 1.69
N VAL A 11 7.07 7.15 2.12
CA VAL A 11 6.78 5.76 1.69
C VAL A 11 5.35 5.36 2.07
N SER A 12 4.91 5.66 3.28
CA SER A 12 3.56 5.33 3.74
C SER A 12 2.48 6.06 2.92
N ILE A 13 2.68 7.36 2.66
CA ILE A 13 1.78 8.15 1.83
C ILE A 13 1.74 7.58 0.41
N MET A 14 2.88 7.22 -0.19
CA MET A 14 2.91 6.63 -1.53
C MET A 14 2.16 5.30 -1.61
N ILE A 15 2.27 4.44 -0.60
CA ILE A 15 1.52 3.17 -0.53
C ILE A 15 0.02 3.45 -0.46
N LEU A 16 -0.42 4.40 0.36
CA LEU A 16 -1.83 4.78 0.48
C LEU A 16 -2.37 5.40 -0.81
N LEU A 17 -1.59 6.26 -1.48
CA LEU A 17 -1.95 6.83 -2.78
C LEU A 17 -2.09 5.73 -3.84
N TYR A 18 -1.17 4.77 -3.87
CA TYR A 18 -1.25 3.64 -4.78
C TYR A 18 -2.46 2.74 -4.47
N ALA A 19 -2.76 2.51 -3.19
CA ALA A 19 -3.95 1.78 -2.78
C ALA A 19 -5.23 2.50 -3.22
N GLY A 20 -5.29 3.82 -3.04
CA GLY A 20 -6.37 4.67 -3.52
C GLY A 20 -6.53 4.62 -5.04
N TYR A 21 -5.41 4.68 -5.78
CA TYR A 21 -5.41 4.54 -7.24
C TYR A 21 -5.95 3.17 -7.69
N CYS A 22 -5.50 2.08 -7.06
CA CYS A 22 -6.02 0.73 -7.34
C CYS A 22 -7.53 0.64 -7.03
N TRP A 23 -7.97 1.28 -5.94
CA TRP A 23 -9.36 1.31 -5.54
C TRP A 23 -10.25 2.08 -6.52
N VAL A 24 -9.86 3.29 -6.92
CA VAL A 24 -10.65 4.09 -7.88
C VAL A 24 -10.75 3.39 -9.23
N ASN A 25 -9.66 2.80 -9.71
CA ASN A 25 -9.64 2.08 -10.99
C ASN A 25 -10.17 0.64 -10.91
N GLN A 26 -10.56 0.17 -9.71
CA GLN A 26 -10.96 -1.21 -9.43
C GLN A 26 -10.01 -2.24 -10.10
N GLY A 27 -8.71 -2.00 -10.01
CA GLY A 27 -7.68 -2.79 -10.70
C GLY A 27 -6.41 -2.96 -9.87
N VAL A 28 -5.64 -4.01 -10.16
CA VAL A 28 -4.40 -4.33 -9.47
C VAL A 28 -3.38 -4.88 -10.46
N HIS A 29 -2.09 -4.60 -10.21
CA HIS A 29 -1.01 -5.20 -10.97
C HIS A 29 -0.72 -6.63 -10.47
N ALA A 30 -1.02 -7.63 -11.28
CA ALA A 30 -0.76 -9.04 -10.99
C ALA A 30 0.52 -9.52 -11.70
N LYS A 31 1.40 -10.20 -10.96
CA LYS A 31 2.65 -10.76 -11.49
C LYS A 31 2.35 -11.72 -12.66
N GLY A 32 2.99 -11.49 -13.81
CA GLY A 32 2.84 -12.32 -15.01
C GLY A 32 1.57 -12.07 -15.83
N LYS A 33 0.67 -11.19 -15.37
CA LYS A 33 -0.57 -10.81 -16.10
C LYS A 33 -0.69 -9.31 -16.36
N GLY A 34 0.13 -8.48 -15.70
CA GLY A 34 0.07 -7.03 -15.84
C GLY A 34 -1.07 -6.43 -15.03
N TRP A 35 -1.63 -5.32 -15.52
CA TRP A 35 -2.77 -4.66 -14.88
C TRP A 35 -4.05 -5.45 -15.16
N VAL A 36 -4.70 -5.92 -14.11
CA VAL A 36 -5.95 -6.69 -14.20
C VAL A 36 -7.03 -6.04 -13.36
N THR A 37 -8.27 -6.09 -13.83
CA THR A 37 -9.41 -5.59 -13.07
C THR A 37 -9.76 -6.53 -11.91
N ARG A 38 -10.45 -6.00 -10.92
CA ARG A 38 -10.96 -6.74 -9.77
C ARG A 38 -11.87 -7.91 -10.19
N GLU A 39 -12.59 -7.79 -11.30
CA GLU A 39 -13.46 -8.86 -11.81
C GLU A 39 -12.67 -10.08 -12.26
N VAL A 40 -11.51 -9.85 -12.90
CA VAL A 40 -10.63 -10.92 -13.39
C VAL A 40 -9.83 -11.55 -12.25
N ALA A 41 -9.38 -10.76 -11.27
CA ALA A 41 -8.54 -11.23 -10.17
C ALA A 41 -9.00 -10.71 -8.79
N PRO A 42 -10.20 -11.07 -8.33
CA PRO A 42 -10.79 -10.50 -7.11
C PRO A 42 -10.00 -10.85 -5.86
N LYS A 43 -9.50 -12.09 -5.77
CA LYS A 43 -8.68 -12.54 -4.63
C LYS A 43 -7.37 -11.77 -4.51
N THR A 44 -6.69 -11.57 -5.65
CA THR A 44 -5.43 -10.81 -5.71
C THR A 44 -5.67 -9.35 -5.36
N PHE A 45 -6.73 -8.74 -5.89
CA PHE A 45 -7.10 -7.36 -5.58
C PHE A 45 -7.27 -7.16 -4.07
N TRP A 46 -8.13 -7.96 -3.43
CA TRP A 46 -8.38 -7.85 -2.00
C TRP A 46 -7.16 -8.15 -1.13
N PHE A 47 -6.38 -9.17 -1.50
CA PHE A 47 -5.12 -9.49 -0.81
C PHE A 47 -4.15 -8.29 -0.85
N CYS A 48 -3.95 -7.70 -2.03
CA CYS A 48 -3.09 -6.53 -2.19
C CYS A 48 -3.61 -5.32 -1.42
N MET A 49 -4.92 -5.07 -1.43
CA MET A 49 -5.52 -3.96 -0.66
C MET A 49 -5.29 -4.09 0.84
N ILE A 50 -5.56 -5.27 1.40
CA ILE A 50 -5.31 -5.54 2.82
C ILE A 50 -3.82 -5.36 3.13
N LEU A 51 -2.94 -5.90 2.29
CA LEU A 51 -1.50 -5.81 2.48
C LEU A 51 -0.99 -4.37 2.46
N TYR A 52 -1.44 -3.54 1.50
CA TYR A 52 -1.03 -2.12 1.44
C TYR A 52 -1.51 -1.33 2.65
N ILE A 53 -2.75 -1.56 3.10
CA ILE A 53 -3.29 -0.90 4.30
C ILE A 53 -2.51 -1.31 5.56
N VAL A 54 -2.28 -2.62 5.74
CA VAL A 54 -1.52 -3.13 6.89
C VAL A 54 -0.08 -2.60 6.89
N MET A 55 0.57 -2.55 5.72
CA MET A 55 1.92 -1.97 5.59
C MET A 55 1.93 -0.48 5.96
N ALA A 56 1.00 0.30 5.43
CA ALA A 56 0.91 1.72 5.76
C ALA A 56 0.72 1.92 7.27
N ILE A 57 -0.24 1.22 7.88
CA ILE A 57 -0.48 1.26 9.34
C ILE A 57 0.77 0.84 10.11
N GLY A 58 1.46 -0.22 9.68
CA GLY A 58 2.70 -0.68 10.31
C GLY A 58 3.81 0.37 10.28
N ILE A 59 3.96 1.10 9.16
CA ILE A 59 4.94 2.19 9.05
C ILE A 59 4.57 3.36 9.95
N TRP A 60 3.28 3.74 10.02
CA TRP A 60 2.80 4.77 10.95
C TRP A 60 3.05 4.32 12.40
N ALA A 61 2.67 3.10 12.76
CA ALA A 61 2.85 2.56 14.10
C ALA A 61 4.32 2.57 14.52
N ASN A 62 5.22 2.14 13.65
CA ASN A 62 6.66 2.18 13.91
C ASN A 62 7.19 3.62 14.03
N THR A 63 6.65 4.57 13.26
CA THR A 63 7.10 5.96 13.29
C THR A 63 6.68 6.68 14.57
N PHE A 64 5.49 6.42 15.10
CA PHE A 64 4.94 7.14 16.25
C PHE A 64 5.04 6.38 17.59
N PHE A 65 4.90 5.06 17.61
CA PHE A 65 4.83 4.27 18.85
C PHE A 65 6.11 3.48 19.14
N MET A 66 6.93 3.19 18.11
CA MET A 66 8.23 2.53 18.30
C MET A 66 9.36 3.27 17.56
N PRO A 67 9.59 4.56 17.86
CA PRO A 67 10.76 5.26 17.34
C PRO A 67 12.00 4.68 18.03
N ARG A 68 12.65 3.73 17.36
CA ARG A 68 13.94 3.15 17.78
C ARG A 68 15.09 3.93 17.15
#